data_AF-A0A4P5T0D7-F1
#
_entry.id   AF-A0A4P5T0D7-F1
#
_cell.length_a   1.000
_cell.length_b   1.000
_cell.length_c   1.000
_cell.angle_alpha   90.00
_cell.angle_beta   90.00
_cell.angle_gamma   90.00
#
_symmetry.space_group_name_H-M   'P 1'
#
loop_
_entity.id
_entity.type
_entity.pdbx_description
1 polymer ?
#
loop_
_entity_poly.entity_id
_entity_poly.type
_entity_poly.pdbx_seq_one_letter_code
_entity_poly.pdbx_strand_id
1 'polypeptide(L)'
;MTITVELTPEQETRLMSEANKRGVKPEEYASELLAYSLTSLPKTPQELYAFWEKEGVFGLWADCPEDSPELARKWRREANAS
;
A
#
# COMPACT_ATOMS: atom_id res chain seq x y z
N MET A 1 25.23 -4.37 -0.13
CA MET A 1 24.53 -4.62 -1.41
C MET A 1 23.87 -3.32 -1.82
N THR A 2 23.95 -2.94 -3.09
CA THR A 2 23.38 -1.69 -3.59
C THR A 2 22.28 -2.02 -4.59
N ILE A 3 21.11 -1.39 -4.44
CA ILE A 3 19.96 -1.53 -5.35
C ILE A 3 19.68 -0.14 -5.90
N THR A 4 19.51 -0.04 -7.22
CA THR A 4 19.07 1.18 -7.89
C THR A 4 17.59 1.05 -8.19
N VAL A 5 16.80 2.05 -7.81
CA VAL A 5 15.36 2.09 -8.07
C VAL A 5 15.08 3.34 -8.90
N GLU A 6 14.44 3.15 -10.06
CA GLU A 6 13.98 4.27 -10.87
C GLU A 6 12.61 4.72 -10.36
N LEU A 7 12.50 6.01 -10.05
CA LEU A 7 11.27 6.63 -9.57
C LEU A 7 10.66 7.50 -10.66
N THR A 8 9.33 7.57 -10.70
CA THR A 8 8.67 8.61 -11.47
C THR A 8 8.92 9.98 -10.82
N PRO A 9 8.82 11.09 -11.56
CA PRO A 9 9.02 12.43 -10.99
C PRO A 9 8.10 12.73 -9.80
N GLU A 10 6.87 12.19 -9.82
CA GLU A 10 5.90 12.32 -8.73
C GLU A 10 6.36 11.55 -7.48
N GLN A 11 6.83 10.31 -7.65
CA GLN A 11 7.35 9.50 -6.55
C GLN A 11 8.58 10.11 -5.92
N GLU A 12 9.50 10.64 -6.72
CA GLU A 12 10.71 11.33 -6.26
C GLU A 12 10.35 12.58 -5.44
N THR A 13 9.44 13.41 -5.97
CA THR A 13 8.95 14.61 -5.26
C THR A 13 8.32 14.26 -3.92
N ARG A 14 7.50 13.21 -3.89
CA ARG A 14 6.85 12.74 -2.66
C ARG A 14 7.86 12.21 -1.65
N LEU A 15 8.82 11.41 -2.10
CA LEU A 15 9.90 10.87 -1.25
C LEU A 15 10.69 12.01 -0.59
N MET A 16 11.13 13.00 -1.38
CA MET A 16 11.86 14.16 -0.88
C MET A 16 11.04 14.99 0.12
N SER A 17 9.75 15.21 -0.18
CA SER A 17 8.86 15.96 0.70
C SER A 17 8.69 15.29 2.06
N GLU A 18 8.45 13.97 2.07
CA GLU A 18 8.28 13.22 3.31
C GLU A 18 9.58 13.09 4.11
N ALA A 19 10.72 12.91 3.44
CA ALA A 19 12.03 12.91 4.09
C ALA A 19 12.32 14.26 4.76
N ASN A 20 12.04 15.37 4.06
CA ASN A 20 12.20 16.73 4.61
C ASN A 20 11.30 16.98 5.82
N LYS A 21 10.03 16.53 5.79
CA LYS A 21 9.11 16.66 6.95
C LYS A 21 9.64 15.94 8.19
N ARG A 22 10.37 14.83 7.99
CA ARG A 22 10.96 14.03 9.07
C ARG A 22 12.38 14.47 9.44
N GLY A 23 12.97 15.42 8.71
CA GLY A 23 14.33 15.90 8.94
C GLY A 23 15.42 14.86 8.63
N VAL A 24 15.12 13.89 7.77
CA VAL A 24 16.05 12.82 7.35
C VAL A 24 16.39 12.96 5.87
N LYS A 25 17.44 12.27 5.42
CA LYS A 25 17.78 12.26 4.00
C LYS A 25 16.81 11.39 3.19
N PRO A 26 16.58 11.69 1.90
CA PRO A 26 15.71 10.88 1.05
C PRO A 26 16.10 9.39 0.98
N GLU A 27 17.40 9.09 0.98
CA GLU A 27 17.91 7.71 0.92
C GLU A 27 17.69 6.95 2.24
N GLU A 28 17.80 7.65 3.37
CA GLU A 28 17.50 7.11 4.70
C GLU A 28 16.01 6.80 4.81
N TYR A 29 15.15 7.73 4.39
CA TYR A 29 13.71 7.53 4.34
C TYR A 29 13.30 6.38 3.40
N ALA A 30 13.93 6.28 2.22
CA ALA A 30 13.71 5.16 1.30
C ALA A 30 14.12 3.82 1.93
N SER A 31 15.22 3.79 2.68
CA SER A 31 15.69 2.59 3.37
C SER A 31 14.72 2.15 4.48
N GLU A 32 14.16 3.10 5.24
CA GLU A 32 13.12 2.82 6.23
C GLU A 32 11.86 2.23 5.60
N LEU A 33 11.40 2.80 4.48
CA LEU A 33 10.24 2.29 3.75
C LEU A 33 10.45 0.86 3.24
N LEU A 34 11.65 0.56 2.72
CA LEU A 34 12.02 -0.79 2.31
C LEU A 34 12.06 -1.75 3.50
N ALA A 35 12.65 -1.35 4.62
CA ALA A 35 12.68 -2.17 5.84
C ALA A 35 11.27 -2.45 6.38
N TYR A 36 10.39 -1.44 6.37
CA TYR A 36 8.99 -1.58 6.79
C TYR A 36 8.25 -2.58 5.88
N SER A 37 8.30 -2.38 4.57
CA SER A 37 7.60 -3.26 3.62
C SER A 37 8.08 -4.72 3.64
N LEU A 38 9.36 -4.96 3.92
CA LEU A 38 9.91 -6.32 4.05
C LEU A 38 9.51 -7.02 5.36
N THR A 39 9.14 -6.26 6.40
CA THR A 39 8.78 -6.80 7.72
C THR A 39 7.28 -6.83 7.96
N SER A 40 6.51 -6.00 7.27
CA SER A 40 5.09 -5.76 7.55
C SER A 40 4.12 -6.62 6.72
N LEU A 41 4.60 -7.52 5.85
CA LEU A 41 3.68 -8.36 5.10
C LEU A 41 3.15 -9.48 6.01
N PRO A 42 1.82 -9.53 6.24
CA PRO A 42 1.22 -10.61 6.99
C PRO A 42 1.46 -11.94 6.28
N LYS A 43 1.97 -12.92 7.03
CA LYS A 43 2.37 -14.24 6.52
C LYS A 43 1.29 -15.29 6.74
N THR A 44 0.34 -15.01 7.62
CA THR A 44 -0.81 -15.87 7.91
C THR A 44 -2.13 -15.14 7.67
N PRO A 45 -3.23 -15.88 7.41
CA PRO A 45 -4.55 -15.28 7.29
C PRO A 45 -4.97 -14.48 8.53
N GLN A 46 -4.59 -14.93 9.73
CA GLN A 46 -4.85 -14.20 10.98
C GLN A 46 -4.07 -12.89 11.06
N GLU A 47 -2.78 -12.90 10.68
CA GLU A 47 -1.98 -11.67 10.61
C GLU A 47 -2.54 -10.69 9.59
N LEU A 48 -3.05 -11.19 8.46
CA LEU A 48 -3.66 -10.36 7.42
C LEU A 48 -4.92 -9.69 7.96
N TYR A 49 -5.77 -10.44 8.65
CA TYR A 49 -6.96 -9.91 9.30
C TYR A 49 -6.60 -8.81 10.31
N ALA A 50 -5.67 -9.09 11.23
CA ALA A 50 -5.24 -8.10 12.23
C ALA A 50 -4.59 -6.85 11.62
N PHE A 51 -3.87 -7.00 10.50
CA PHE A 51 -3.30 -5.89 9.75
C PHE A 51 -4.40 -4.95 9.22
N TRP A 52 -5.40 -5.49 8.51
CA TRP A 52 -6.50 -4.69 7.96
C TRP A 52 -7.40 -4.10 9.05
N GLU A 53 -7.51 -4.75 10.20
CA GLU A 53 -8.22 -4.24 11.38
C GLU A 53 -7.51 -3.02 11.97
N LYS A 54 -6.19 -3.11 12.14
CA LYS A 54 -5.37 -1.98 12.60
C LYS A 54 -5.42 -0.79 11.64
N GLU A 55 -5.41 -1.05 10.33
CA GLU A 55 -5.52 0.00 9.30
C GLU A 55 -6.94 0.58 9.18
N GLY A 56 -7.91 0.10 9.97
CA GLY A 56 -9.27 0.62 10.01
C GLY A 56 -10.07 0.37 8.72
N VAL A 57 -9.68 -0.64 7.94
CA VAL A 57 -10.30 -0.95 6.65
C VAL A 57 -11.61 -1.74 6.82
N PHE A 58 -11.76 -2.45 7.94
CA PHE A 58 -13.03 -3.12 8.25
C PHE A 58 -14.15 -2.11 8.47
N GLY A 59 -15.27 -2.32 7.77
CA GLY A 59 -16.43 -1.44 7.83
C GLY A 59 -16.35 -0.22 6.91
N LEU A 60 -15.19 0.07 6.29
CA LEU A 60 -15.04 1.18 5.32
C LEU A 60 -15.95 1.04 4.10
N TRP A 61 -16.38 -0.20 3.81
CA TRP A 61 -17.31 -0.54 2.74
C TRP A 61 -18.61 -1.15 3.26
N ALA A 62 -19.01 -0.87 4.52
CA ALA A 62 -20.28 -1.35 5.06
C ALA A 62 -21.49 -0.84 4.25
N ASP A 63 -21.36 0.34 3.62
CA ASP A 63 -22.37 0.91 2.73
C ASP A 63 -22.26 0.39 1.28
N CYS A 64 -21.25 -0.43 0.99
CA CYS A 64 -21.16 -1.12 -0.29
C CYS A 64 -22.16 -2.29 -0.24
N PRO A 65 -23.11 -2.38 -1.19
CA PRO A 65 -24.10 -3.44 -1.18
C PRO A 65 -23.39 -4.79 -1.23
N GLU A 66 -23.44 -5.52 -0.11
CA GLU A 66 -22.76 -6.79 0.11
C GLU A 66 -22.92 -7.75 -1.07
N ASP A 67 -21.81 -8.41 -1.44
CA ASP A 67 -21.78 -9.70 -2.13
C ASP A 67 -22.72 -9.86 -3.33
N SER A 68 -23.01 -8.80 -4.08
CA SER A 68 -23.68 -8.95 -5.37
C SER A 68 -22.70 -9.61 -6.35
N PRO A 69 -23.00 -10.84 -6.84
CA PRO A 69 -22.15 -11.51 -7.82
C PRO A 69 -22.01 -10.67 -9.10
N GLU A 70 -22.95 -9.76 -9.36
CA GLU A 70 -22.96 -8.83 -10.48
C GLU A 70 -21.93 -7.72 -10.31
N LEU A 71 -21.75 -7.21 -9.09
CA LEU A 71 -20.72 -6.21 -8.76
C LEU A 71 -19.32 -6.81 -8.88
N ALA A 72 -19.14 -8.03 -8.36
CA ALA A 72 -17.89 -8.77 -8.52
C ALA A 72 -17.56 -9.06 -10.00
N ARG A 73 -18.58 -9.40 -10.82
CA ARG A 73 -18.42 -9.58 -12.27
C ARG A 73 -18.11 -8.27 -12.99
N LYS A 74 -18.67 -7.14 -12.56
CA LYS A 74 -18.37 -5.81 -13.11
C LYS A 74 -16.92 -5.44 -12.85
N TRP A 75 -16.44 -5.54 -11.62
CA TRP A 75 -15.05 -5.22 -11.28
C TRP A 75 -14.03 -6.12 -11.98
N ARG A 76 -14.31 -7.42 -12.16
CA ARG A 76 -13.44 -8.30 -12.95
C ARG A 76 -13.35 -7.89 -14.42
N ARG A 77 -14.44 -7.37 -15.00
CA ARG A 77 -14.42 -6.88 -16.38
C ARG A 77 -13.62 -5.59 -16.51
N GLU A 78 -13.77 -4.68 -15.56
CA GLU A 78 -13.02 -3.41 -15.53
C GLU A 78 -11.52 -3.64 -15.30
N ALA A 79 -11.14 -4.56 -14.41
CA ALA A 79 -9.73 -4.87 -14.14
C ALA A 79 -9.00 -5.55 -15.30
N ASN A 80 -9.70 -6.35 -16.12
CA ASN A 80 -9.12 -7.02 -17.29
C ASN A 80 -9.19 -6.17 -18.58
N ALA A 81 -9.78 -4.98 -18.51
CA ALA A 81 -9.89 -4.06 -19.64
C ALA A 81 -8.75 -3.01 -19.69
N SER A 82 -7.81 -3.07 -18.72
CA SER A 82 -6.63 -2.22 -18.61
C SER A 82 -5.36 -3.00 -18.91
#